data_AF-A0A953BTK4-F1
#
_entry.id   AF-A0A953BTK4-F1
#
_cell.length_a   1.000
_cell.length_b   1.000
_cell.length_c   1.000
_cell.angle_alpha   90.00
_cell.angle_beta   90.00
_cell.angle_gamma   90.00
#
_symmetry.space_group_name_H-M   'P 1'
#
loop_
_entity.id
_entity.type
_entity.pdbx_description
1 polymer ?
#
loop_
_entity_poly.entity_id
_entity_poly.type
_entity_poly.pdbx_seq_one_letter_code
_entity_poly.pdbx_strand_id
1 'polypeptide(L)'
;MRRTSAGLLPLLLTVCASRPLPAQAPPAASGWTSQSGSSPVAGEPDGTRSPPRIAQYPLENDPYEQPPGSAGTSPWGNPGLTQAPQSPWAAPEEPAWIARDWTQVQGGFIQDSAEGLGWGDVILTSTISFPRAPAVWLGPQFGMHFLGSTEIPNIPPELYDATLEVAFGLPLNDVWTISGAISPGIFSDFSGAGGDEFRIPCRALVFYKWNEVLTLAGGFMYLDRADITALPLVGLSYIPSDTFRAELWFPRPKFSWRYSKRGDIQRWVYLVGELGGGSWAIERDDGQPDTLSYRDYRALAGVEQKCPDGIGWFMEGGLVFGRRVEFDRLGDDYSLQNSATIQLGLRF
;
A
#
# COMPACT_ATOMS: atom_id res chain seq x y z
N MET A 1 31.94 -37.27 -24.61
CA MET A 1 32.87 -36.47 -23.78
C MET A 1 32.05 -35.74 -22.72
N ARG A 2 32.38 -35.97 -21.44
CA ARG A 2 31.77 -35.34 -20.26
C ARG A 2 32.22 -33.88 -20.11
N ARG A 3 31.34 -33.01 -19.58
CA ARG A 3 31.60 -31.96 -18.55
C ARG A 3 30.28 -31.19 -18.33
N THR A 4 29.54 -31.48 -17.25
CA THR A 4 29.57 -30.89 -15.89
C THR A 4 28.89 -29.53 -15.75
N SER A 5 27.91 -29.57 -14.85
CA SER A 5 26.99 -28.58 -14.28
C SER A 5 27.62 -27.55 -13.33
N ALA A 6 27.04 -26.34 -13.30
CA ALA A 6 26.88 -25.41 -12.15
C ALA A 6 25.98 -24.25 -12.67
N GLY A 7 24.89 -23.80 -12.06
CA GLY A 7 24.56 -23.70 -10.63
C GLY A 7 24.90 -22.29 -10.13
N LEU A 8 24.09 -21.28 -10.48
CA LEU A 8 24.28 -19.87 -10.07
C LEU A 8 23.10 -19.45 -9.16
N LEU A 9 23.37 -19.36 -7.86
CA LEU A 9 22.56 -18.64 -6.87
C LEU A 9 23.00 -17.16 -6.85
N PRO A 10 22.09 -16.19 -6.64
CA PRO A 10 22.47 -14.83 -6.35
C PRO A 10 22.77 -14.63 -4.85
N LEU A 11 23.87 -13.92 -4.58
CA LEU A 11 24.39 -13.56 -3.27
C LEU A 11 23.71 -12.28 -2.77
N LEU A 12 23.04 -12.33 -1.62
CA LEU A 12 22.49 -11.17 -0.91
C LEU A 12 23.62 -10.37 -0.23
N LEU A 13 23.75 -9.08 -0.56
CA LEU A 13 24.64 -8.13 0.11
C LEU A 13 23.93 -7.52 1.33
N THR A 14 24.39 -7.88 2.52
CA THR A 14 24.02 -7.20 3.77
C THR A 14 25.00 -6.05 4.00
N VAL A 15 24.53 -4.81 3.93
CA VAL A 15 25.28 -3.63 4.38
C VAL A 15 24.84 -3.31 5.82
N CYS A 16 25.62 -3.76 6.81
CA CYS A 16 25.51 -3.28 8.19
C CYS A 16 26.39 -2.02 8.34
N ALA A 17 25.77 -0.85 8.42
CA ALA A 17 26.44 0.35 8.91
C ALA A 17 26.38 0.37 10.44
N SER A 18 27.40 -0.18 11.10
CA SER A 18 27.60 -0.03 12.55
C SER A 18 28.23 1.34 12.84
N ARG A 19 27.47 2.24 13.48
CA ARG A 19 28.07 3.42 14.14
C ARG A 19 28.64 3.00 15.50
N PRO A 20 29.88 3.40 15.87
CA PRO A 20 30.44 3.09 17.17
C PRO A 20 29.78 3.94 18.27
N LEU A 21 29.33 3.27 19.34
CA LEU A 21 28.90 3.89 20.60
C LEU A 21 30.10 4.58 21.29
N PRO A 22 29.95 5.79 21.87
CA PRO A 22 31.00 6.37 22.70
C PRO A 22 31.10 5.64 24.05
N ALA A 23 32.34 5.46 24.50
CA ALA A 23 32.73 4.71 25.70
C ALA A 23 32.12 5.30 26.99
N GLN A 24 31.45 4.46 27.78
CA GLN A 24 31.09 4.76 29.17
C GLN A 24 32.21 4.27 30.11
N ALA A 25 32.66 5.17 30.99
CA ALA A 25 33.61 4.90 32.06
C ALA A 25 32.98 4.02 33.16
N PRO A 26 33.78 3.24 33.92
CA PRO A 26 33.26 2.25 34.88
C PRO A 26 32.63 2.91 36.12
N PRO A 27 31.63 2.26 36.78
CA PRO A 27 30.97 2.82 37.95
C PRO A 27 31.81 2.63 39.22
N ALA A 28 31.80 3.66 40.07
CA ALA A 28 32.27 3.57 41.45
C ALA A 28 31.17 2.95 42.34
N ALA A 29 31.59 2.08 43.26
CA ALA A 29 30.73 1.36 44.19
C ALA A 29 30.21 2.26 45.33
N SER A 30 28.93 2.12 45.69
CA SER A 30 28.42 2.33 47.05
C SER A 30 27.13 1.51 47.22
N GLY A 31 26.97 0.91 48.40
CA GLY A 31 26.07 -0.23 48.62
C GLY A 31 24.78 0.03 49.41
N TRP A 32 24.04 -1.08 49.54
CA TRP A 32 22.98 -1.44 50.50
C TRP A 32 21.68 -0.61 50.53
N THR A 33 20.56 -1.20 50.11
CA THR A 33 19.52 -1.79 51.00
C THR A 33 18.33 -2.36 50.21
N SER A 34 17.70 -3.38 50.78
CA SER A 34 16.57 -4.18 50.31
C SER A 34 15.23 -3.43 50.32
N GLN A 35 14.34 -3.69 49.35
CA GLN A 35 12.91 -3.81 49.61
C GLN A 35 12.18 -4.60 48.50
N SER A 36 11.57 -5.71 48.93
CA SER A 36 10.56 -6.48 48.22
C SER A 36 9.25 -5.69 48.14
N GLY A 37 8.70 -5.56 46.94
CA GLY A 37 7.37 -4.98 46.72
C GLY A 37 6.87 -5.36 45.33
N SER A 38 6.02 -6.38 45.28
CA SER A 38 5.23 -6.74 44.10
C SER A 38 4.20 -5.66 43.81
N SER A 39 4.29 -5.00 42.66
CA SER A 39 3.25 -4.12 42.12
C SER A 39 2.68 -4.74 40.83
N PRO A 40 1.35 -4.62 40.60
CA PRO A 40 0.66 -5.37 39.57
C PRO A 40 1.01 -4.85 38.17
N VAL A 41 1.11 -5.78 37.22
CA VAL A 41 1.19 -5.50 35.78
C VAL A 41 -0.12 -4.84 35.36
N ALA A 42 -0.09 -3.52 35.17
CA ALA A 42 -1.13 -2.79 34.47
C ALA A 42 -1.00 -3.11 32.98
N GLY A 43 -2.05 -3.69 32.39
CA GLY A 43 -2.14 -3.94 30.96
C GLY A 43 -2.07 -2.64 30.17
N GLU A 44 -1.29 -2.65 29.08
CA GLU A 44 -1.26 -1.57 28.09
C GLU A 44 -2.68 -1.30 27.55
N PRO A 45 -3.07 -0.02 27.37
CA PRO A 45 -4.36 0.32 26.79
C PRO A 45 -4.37 -0.07 25.30
N ASP A 46 -5.43 -0.80 24.95
CA ASP A 46 -5.73 -1.31 23.62
C ASP A 46 -5.80 -0.18 22.58
N GLY A 47 -4.95 -0.27 21.55
CA GLY A 47 -4.83 0.75 20.53
C GLY A 47 -6.10 0.80 19.68
N THR A 48 -6.85 1.90 19.77
CA THR A 48 -7.96 2.18 18.85
C THR A 48 -7.46 2.18 17.41
N ARG A 49 -7.76 1.10 16.69
CA ARG A 49 -7.39 0.91 15.28
C ARG A 49 -8.18 1.88 14.40
N SER A 50 -7.50 2.79 13.71
CA SER A 50 -8.10 3.60 12.66
C SER A 50 -8.69 2.68 11.58
N PRO A 51 -9.82 3.06 10.95
CA PRO A 51 -10.38 2.29 9.86
C PRO A 51 -9.33 2.14 8.76
N PRO A 52 -9.31 1.00 8.07
CA PRO A 52 -8.38 0.81 6.99
C PRO A 52 -8.62 1.84 5.88
N ARG A 53 -7.55 2.26 5.19
CA ARG A 53 -7.70 3.01 3.94
C ARG A 53 -8.14 1.98 2.88
N ILE A 54 -8.84 2.41 1.85
CA ILE A 54 -9.17 1.54 0.70
C ILE A 54 -8.38 2.04 -0.50
N ALA A 55 -8.02 1.11 -1.42
CA ALA A 55 -6.88 1.22 -2.34
C ALA A 55 -6.80 2.59 -2.98
N GLN A 56 -5.60 3.16 -2.97
CA GLN A 56 -5.27 4.24 -3.88
C GLN A 56 -5.27 3.67 -5.29
N TYR A 57 -5.99 4.30 -6.21
CA TYR A 57 -6.06 3.86 -7.61
C TYR A 57 -4.68 4.07 -8.29
N PRO A 58 -4.20 3.09 -9.08
CA PRO A 58 -4.78 1.79 -9.43
C PRO A 58 -4.81 0.82 -8.24
N LEU A 59 -5.83 -0.05 -8.23
CA LEU A 59 -6.30 -0.86 -7.08
C LEU A 59 -5.28 -1.80 -6.42
N GLU A 60 -4.06 -1.84 -6.94
CA GLU A 60 -2.98 -2.77 -6.61
C GLU A 60 -2.21 -2.34 -5.35
N ASN A 61 -2.32 -1.07 -4.94
CA ASN A 61 -1.69 -0.57 -3.72
C ASN A 61 -2.32 -1.16 -2.46
N ASP A 62 -1.51 -1.44 -1.42
CA ASP A 62 -2.03 -1.94 -0.15
C ASP A 62 -2.87 -0.90 0.58
N PRO A 63 -4.20 -1.08 0.65
CA PRO A 63 -5.06 -0.10 1.28
C PRO A 63 -4.95 -0.08 2.79
N TYR A 64 -4.64 -1.23 3.37
CA TYR A 64 -4.90 -1.50 4.78
C TYR A 64 -3.73 -1.10 5.69
N GLU A 65 -2.72 -0.44 5.13
CA GLU A 65 -1.57 0.02 5.88
C GLU A 65 -1.96 1.24 6.74
N GLN A 66 -2.11 0.99 8.03
CA GLN A 66 -2.20 2.05 9.04
C GLN A 66 -0.90 2.88 9.00
N PRO A 67 -0.99 4.22 9.05
CA PRO A 67 0.20 5.04 9.13
C PRO A 67 0.98 4.67 10.42
N PRO A 68 2.30 4.42 10.34
CA PRO A 68 3.14 4.36 11.51
C PRO A 68 3.04 5.72 12.22
N GLY A 69 2.72 5.69 13.52
CA GLY A 69 2.38 6.89 14.30
C GLY A 69 0.88 7.05 14.62
N SER A 70 -0.01 6.19 14.11
CA SER A 70 -1.40 6.10 14.59
C SER A 70 -1.53 5.55 16.02
N ALA A 71 -0.44 5.05 16.60
CA ALA A 71 -0.30 4.93 18.04
C ALA A 71 0.09 6.31 18.62
N GLY A 72 -0.86 7.23 18.79
CA GLY A 72 -0.60 8.42 19.60
C GLY A 72 -1.43 9.68 19.37
N THR A 73 -2.18 9.80 18.28
CA THR A 73 -3.04 10.98 18.07
C THR A 73 -4.49 10.56 17.82
N SER A 74 -5.13 10.16 18.92
CA SER A 74 -6.59 10.19 19.00
C SER A 74 -7.08 11.64 18.89
N PRO A 75 -8.13 11.94 18.10
CA PRO A 75 -8.84 13.23 18.14
C PRO A 75 -9.45 13.53 19.53
N TRP A 76 -9.56 12.51 20.36
CA TRP A 76 -9.93 12.60 21.76
C TRP A 76 -8.65 12.56 22.59
N GLY A 77 -8.27 13.72 23.14
CA GLY A 77 -7.01 13.92 23.85
C GLY A 77 -6.74 12.84 24.90
N ASN A 78 -5.47 12.44 24.99
CA ASN A 78 -5.00 11.42 25.91
C ASN A 78 -4.83 12.04 27.32
N PRO A 79 -5.69 11.75 28.33
CA PRO A 79 -5.48 12.26 29.67
C PRO A 79 -4.57 11.28 30.40
N GLY A 80 -3.27 11.54 30.46
CA GLY A 80 -2.41 10.74 31.34
C GLY A 80 -0.90 10.74 31.13
N LEU A 81 -0.35 11.35 30.08
CA LEU A 81 1.11 11.48 29.99
C LEU A 81 1.54 12.72 30.76
N THR A 82 2.15 12.51 31.94
CA THR A 82 2.95 13.53 32.61
C THR A 82 4.01 14.02 31.63
N GLN A 83 3.85 15.23 31.13
CA GLN A 83 4.85 15.91 30.30
C GLN A 83 6.18 15.90 31.06
N ALA A 84 7.24 15.42 30.40
CA ALA A 84 8.60 15.64 30.90
C ALA A 84 8.79 17.16 31.12
N PRO A 85 9.53 17.59 32.18
CA PRO A 85 9.70 19.00 32.47
C PRO A 85 10.22 19.73 31.23
N GLN A 86 9.38 20.57 30.63
CA GLN A 86 9.79 21.36 29.49
C GLN A 86 10.84 22.36 29.97
N SER A 87 11.97 22.38 29.28
CA SER A 87 12.96 23.44 29.40
C SER A 87 12.25 24.79 29.25
N PRO A 88 12.38 25.74 30.21
CA PRO A 88 11.77 27.08 30.14
C PRO A 88 12.14 27.90 28.89
N TRP A 89 13.09 27.42 28.08
CA TRP A 89 13.61 28.09 26.88
C TRP A 89 13.37 27.30 25.59
N ALA A 90 12.65 26.18 25.64
CA ALA A 90 12.19 25.53 24.42
C ALA A 90 11.05 26.37 23.84
N ALA A 91 11.34 27.09 22.75
CA ALA A 91 10.27 27.66 21.93
C ALA A 91 9.30 26.52 21.58
N PRO A 92 7.97 26.74 21.62
CA PRO A 92 7.04 25.77 21.06
C PRO A 92 7.46 25.55 19.61
N GLU A 93 8.02 24.38 19.30
CA GLU A 93 8.25 24.01 17.91
C GLU A 93 6.86 23.97 17.28
N GLU A 94 6.55 24.97 16.44
CA GLU A 94 5.32 24.93 15.70
C GLU A 94 5.31 23.63 14.89
N PRO A 95 4.29 22.77 15.03
CA PRO A 95 4.25 21.54 14.27
C PRO A 95 4.32 21.92 12.78
N ALA A 96 5.24 21.28 12.07
CA ALA A 96 5.38 21.48 10.64
C ALA A 96 3.99 21.37 9.98
N TRP A 97 3.69 22.29 9.06
CA TRP A 97 2.40 22.30 8.39
C TRP A 97 2.20 21.08 7.48
N ILE A 98 3.28 20.37 7.13
CA ILE A 98 3.32 19.12 6.37
C ILE A 98 4.15 18.09 7.12
N ALA A 99 3.65 16.86 7.21
CA ALA A 99 4.41 15.67 7.59
C ALA A 99 4.37 14.64 6.45
N ARG A 100 5.52 14.08 6.08
CA ARG A 100 5.60 12.93 5.17
C ARG A 100 5.50 11.67 6.02
N ASP A 101 4.48 10.85 5.79
CA ASP A 101 4.27 9.64 6.57
C ASP A 101 5.15 8.50 6.06
N TRP A 102 5.19 8.29 4.75
CA TRP A 102 6.03 7.28 4.11
C TRP A 102 6.13 7.49 2.59
N THR A 103 7.16 6.88 2.02
CA THR A 103 7.31 6.69 0.57
C THR A 103 7.58 5.21 0.30
N GLN A 104 6.90 4.65 -0.70
CA GLN A 104 7.08 3.29 -1.18
C GLN A 104 7.47 3.32 -2.65
N VAL A 105 8.45 2.50 -2.99
CA VAL A 105 8.75 2.12 -4.37
C VAL A 105 8.53 0.63 -4.48
N GLN A 106 7.75 0.22 -5.46
CA GLN A 106 7.58 -1.18 -5.81
C GLN A 106 7.84 -1.41 -7.28
N GLY A 107 8.21 -2.63 -7.61
CA GLY A 107 8.29 -3.09 -8.99
C GLY A 107 7.75 -4.50 -9.11
N GLY A 108 7.00 -4.72 -10.17
CA GLY A 108 6.35 -5.97 -10.50
C GLY A 108 6.75 -6.47 -11.89
N PHE A 109 6.64 -7.79 -12.05
CA PHE A 109 6.76 -8.42 -13.34
C PHE A 109 5.75 -9.56 -13.45
N ILE A 110 4.97 -9.55 -14.53
CA ILE A 110 4.11 -10.64 -14.97
C ILE A 110 4.83 -11.28 -16.16
N GLN A 111 5.10 -12.58 -16.03
CA GLN A 111 5.80 -13.32 -17.05
C GLN A 111 5.01 -13.31 -18.37
N ASP A 112 5.72 -13.15 -19.49
CA ASP A 112 5.12 -13.33 -20.79
C ASP A 112 4.72 -14.80 -21.00
N SER A 113 3.46 -15.03 -21.38
CA SER A 113 2.98 -16.36 -21.74
C SER A 113 3.25 -16.64 -23.22
N ALA A 114 3.23 -17.90 -23.66
CA ALA A 114 3.59 -18.28 -25.04
C ALA A 114 2.74 -17.61 -26.14
N GLU A 115 1.54 -17.10 -25.80
CA GLU A 115 0.61 -16.37 -26.67
C GLU A 115 0.33 -14.95 -26.12
N GLY A 116 1.28 -14.39 -25.34
CA GLY A 116 0.97 -13.48 -24.25
C GLY A 116 1.31 -11.99 -24.39
N LEU A 117 1.02 -11.32 -23.27
CA LEU A 117 1.49 -9.99 -22.92
C LEU A 117 2.40 -10.12 -21.69
N GLY A 118 3.66 -9.75 -21.81
CA GLY A 118 4.55 -9.46 -20.69
C GLY A 118 4.23 -8.08 -20.11
N TRP A 119 4.25 -7.98 -18.79
CA TRP A 119 3.96 -6.73 -18.08
C TRP A 119 5.02 -6.50 -17.02
N GLY A 120 5.74 -5.39 -17.09
CA GLY A 120 6.58 -4.89 -16.01
C GLY A 120 6.01 -3.61 -15.46
N ASP A 121 6.17 -3.36 -14.17
CA ASP A 121 5.75 -2.11 -13.56
C ASP A 121 6.78 -1.59 -12.55
N VAL A 122 6.81 -0.27 -12.41
CA VAL A 122 7.48 0.44 -11.33
C VAL A 122 6.51 1.49 -10.81
N ILE A 123 6.15 1.40 -9.54
CA ILE A 123 5.17 2.28 -8.92
C ILE A 123 5.80 2.98 -7.71
N LEU A 124 5.69 4.29 -7.69
CA LEU A 124 6.07 5.17 -6.60
C LEU A 124 4.80 5.73 -5.95
N THR A 125 4.63 5.47 -4.66
CA THR A 125 3.51 5.98 -3.86
C THR A 125 4.04 6.70 -2.65
N SER A 126 3.47 7.85 -2.29
CA SER A 126 3.80 8.53 -1.04
C SER A 126 2.56 9.05 -0.36
N THR A 127 2.56 9.08 0.98
CA THR A 127 1.49 9.69 1.77
C THR A 127 2.02 10.91 2.51
N ILE A 128 1.28 12.00 2.40
CA ILE A 128 1.56 13.28 3.05
C ILE A 128 0.36 13.62 3.95
N SER A 129 0.61 13.76 5.24
CA SER A 129 -0.40 14.12 6.23
C SER A 129 -0.22 15.55 6.73
N PHE A 130 -1.31 16.14 7.22
CA PHE A 130 -1.31 17.50 7.74
C PHE A 130 -1.61 17.49 9.24
N PRO A 131 -0.63 17.79 10.11
CA PRO A 131 -0.86 17.81 11.57
C PRO A 131 -1.97 18.78 12.00
N ARG A 132 -2.18 19.86 11.25
CA ARG A 132 -3.25 20.85 11.47
C ARG A 132 -4.61 20.43 10.90
N ALA A 133 -4.66 19.39 10.07
CA ALA A 133 -5.87 18.84 9.47
C ALA A 133 -5.80 17.30 9.43
N PRO A 134 -5.79 16.61 10.59
CA PRO A 134 -5.47 15.19 10.68
C PRO A 134 -6.51 14.27 10.02
N ALA A 135 -7.69 14.79 9.71
CA ALA A 135 -8.72 14.10 8.95
C ALA A 135 -8.44 14.04 7.44
N VAL A 136 -7.43 14.75 6.93
CA VAL A 136 -7.12 14.88 5.50
C VAL A 136 -5.68 14.50 5.22
N TRP A 137 -5.43 13.85 4.08
CA TRP A 137 -4.10 13.53 3.58
C TRP A 137 -4.04 13.62 2.06
N LEU A 138 -2.82 13.74 1.54
CA LEU A 138 -2.51 13.64 0.12
C LEU A 138 -1.75 12.35 -0.17
N GLY A 139 -2.02 11.77 -1.33
CA GLY A 139 -1.31 10.60 -1.85
C GLY A 139 -0.86 10.86 -3.29
N PRO A 140 0.30 11.49 -3.54
CA PRO A 140 0.88 11.46 -4.88
C PRO A 140 1.31 10.03 -5.24
N GLN A 141 1.01 9.64 -6.47
CA GLN A 141 1.45 8.40 -7.06
C GLN A 141 1.91 8.60 -8.50
N PHE A 142 2.92 7.83 -8.87
CA PHE A 142 3.41 7.72 -10.23
C PHE A 142 3.72 6.27 -10.56
N GLY A 143 3.21 5.78 -11.68
CA GLY A 143 3.47 4.45 -12.20
C GLY A 143 4.00 4.49 -13.62
N MET A 144 4.92 3.57 -13.88
CA MET A 144 5.44 3.26 -15.20
C MET A 144 5.16 1.80 -15.48
N HIS A 145 4.58 1.52 -16.64
CA HIS A 145 4.29 0.17 -17.10
C HIS A 145 5.02 -0.10 -18.40
N PHE A 146 5.68 -1.25 -18.47
CA PHE A 146 6.42 -1.71 -19.62
C PHE A 146 5.71 -2.93 -20.20
N LEU A 147 5.28 -2.82 -21.45
CA LEU A 147 4.50 -3.83 -22.12
C LEU A 147 5.30 -4.43 -23.25
N GLY A 148 5.15 -5.74 -23.43
CA GLY A 148 5.70 -6.45 -24.58
C GLY A 148 4.76 -7.57 -24.98
N SER A 149 4.34 -7.59 -26.24
CA SER A 149 3.55 -8.68 -26.80
C SER A 149 4.03 -9.04 -28.20
N THR A 150 3.95 -10.32 -28.53
CA THR A 150 4.19 -10.82 -29.89
C THR A 150 2.87 -11.04 -30.66
N GLU A 151 1.75 -11.18 -29.93
CA GLU A 151 0.44 -11.54 -30.48
C GLU A 151 -0.53 -10.35 -30.57
N ILE A 152 -0.45 -9.39 -29.64
CA ILE A 152 -1.28 -8.19 -29.66
C ILE A 152 -0.61 -7.14 -30.57
N PRO A 153 -1.20 -6.81 -31.73
CA PRO A 153 -0.62 -5.81 -32.60
C PRO A 153 -0.70 -4.41 -31.97
N ASN A 154 0.34 -3.61 -32.20
CA ASN A 154 0.33 -2.17 -31.94
C ASN A 154 0.07 -1.84 -30.46
N ILE A 155 0.63 -2.65 -29.54
CA ILE A 155 0.61 -2.32 -28.12
C ILE A 155 1.73 -1.31 -27.82
N PRO A 156 1.44 -0.17 -27.15
CA PRO A 156 2.48 0.76 -26.74
C PRO A 156 3.48 0.06 -25.80
N PRO A 157 4.78 0.30 -25.96
CA PRO A 157 5.79 -0.34 -25.12
C PRO A 157 5.82 0.21 -23.70
N GLU A 158 5.32 1.44 -23.50
CA GLU A 158 5.35 2.15 -22.23
C GLU A 158 4.00 2.84 -21.98
N LEU A 159 3.48 2.70 -20.77
CA LEU A 159 2.33 3.45 -20.28
C LEU A 159 2.69 4.12 -18.95
N TYR A 160 2.03 5.24 -18.69
CA TYR A 160 2.28 6.04 -17.52
C TYR A 160 0.98 6.40 -16.81
N ASP A 161 1.03 6.37 -15.48
CA ASP A 161 -0.01 6.93 -14.62
C ASP A 161 0.60 7.93 -13.65
N ALA A 162 -0.06 9.08 -13.50
CA ALA A 162 0.31 10.09 -12.53
C ALA A 162 -0.96 10.57 -11.84
N THR A 163 -1.08 10.32 -10.53
CA THR A 163 -2.27 10.66 -9.76
C THR A 163 -1.92 11.46 -8.51
N LEU A 164 -2.83 12.34 -8.11
CA LEU A 164 -2.77 13.02 -6.83
C LEU A 164 -4.05 12.75 -6.06
N GLU A 165 -3.99 11.83 -5.11
CA GLU A 165 -5.11 11.55 -4.23
C GLU A 165 -5.25 12.63 -3.16
N VAL A 166 -6.47 13.12 -2.98
CA VAL A 166 -6.91 13.91 -1.84
C VAL A 166 -7.97 13.10 -1.11
N ALA A 167 -7.70 12.73 0.13
CA ALA A 167 -8.56 11.81 0.86
C ALA A 167 -8.81 12.29 2.28
N PHE A 168 -9.95 11.87 2.82
CA PHE A 168 -10.39 12.22 4.15
C PHE A 168 -11.00 11.03 4.90
N GLY A 169 -10.99 11.14 6.23
CA GLY A 169 -11.61 10.18 7.15
C GLY A 169 -12.19 10.92 8.35
N LEU A 170 -13.49 10.78 8.58
CA LEU A 170 -14.24 11.48 9.62
C LEU A 170 -14.98 10.47 10.50
N PRO A 171 -14.58 10.28 11.77
CA PRO A 171 -15.38 9.52 12.72
C PRO A 171 -16.62 10.34 13.08
N LEU A 172 -17.81 9.78 12.81
CA LEU A 172 -19.07 10.42 13.18
C LEU A 172 -19.41 10.17 14.66
N ASN A 173 -19.04 8.99 15.16
CA ASN A 173 -19.17 8.55 16.55
C ASN A 173 -18.26 7.33 16.77
N ASP A 174 -18.39 6.66 17.92
CA ASP A 174 -17.56 5.50 18.30
C ASP A 174 -17.77 4.25 17.41
N VAL A 175 -18.81 4.26 16.58
CA VAL A 175 -19.25 3.10 15.78
C VAL A 175 -19.16 3.36 14.28
N TRP A 176 -19.43 4.60 13.85
CA TRP A 176 -19.50 4.99 12.45
C TRP A 176 -18.36 5.90 12.03
N THR A 177 -17.70 5.54 10.94
CA THR A 177 -16.67 6.37 10.31
C THR A 177 -16.96 6.49 8.82
N ILE A 178 -16.84 7.71 8.28
CA ILE A 178 -16.95 7.97 6.84
C ILE A 178 -15.56 8.25 6.29
N SER A 179 -15.27 7.75 5.10
CA SER A 179 -14.08 8.11 4.35
C SER A 179 -14.42 8.37 2.90
N GLY A 180 -13.67 9.27 2.28
CA GLY A 180 -13.77 9.51 0.84
C GLY A 180 -12.43 9.95 0.27
N ALA A 181 -12.30 9.83 -1.04
CA ALA A 181 -11.14 10.33 -1.78
C ALA A 181 -11.51 10.73 -3.19
N ILE A 182 -10.78 11.70 -3.72
CA ILE A 182 -10.73 12.05 -5.14
C ILE A 182 -9.28 11.93 -5.60
N SER A 183 -9.05 11.38 -6.77
CA SER A 183 -7.68 11.08 -7.25
C SER A 183 -7.51 11.53 -8.70
N PRO A 184 -7.59 12.85 -9.00
CA PRO A 184 -7.32 13.34 -10.34
C PRO A 184 -5.96 12.86 -10.84
N GLY A 185 -5.90 12.46 -12.10
CA GLY A 185 -4.68 11.94 -12.70
C GLY A 185 -4.70 11.86 -14.21
N ILE A 186 -3.52 11.59 -14.76
CA ILE A 186 -3.27 11.42 -16.19
C ILE A 186 -2.82 9.97 -16.42
N PHE A 187 -3.39 9.32 -17.43
CA PHE A 187 -3.14 7.92 -17.81
C PHE A 187 -2.93 7.85 -19.31
N SER A 188 -1.67 7.83 -19.74
CA SER A 188 -1.28 8.04 -21.13
C SER A 188 -0.01 7.29 -21.49
N ASP A 189 0.21 7.06 -22.78
CA ASP A 189 1.51 6.67 -23.35
C ASP A 189 2.39 7.89 -23.70
N PHE A 190 1.87 9.12 -23.52
CA PHE A 190 2.48 10.40 -23.89
C PHE A 190 2.91 10.50 -25.36
N SER A 191 2.35 9.68 -26.25
CA SER A 191 2.70 9.65 -27.66
C SER A 191 1.77 10.49 -28.55
N GLY A 192 0.56 10.80 -28.05
CA GLY A 192 -0.45 11.58 -28.77
C GLY A 192 -1.10 12.71 -27.95
N ALA A 193 -1.96 13.49 -28.60
CA ALA A 193 -2.76 14.57 -27.99
C ALA A 193 -4.23 14.15 -27.84
N GLY A 194 -4.46 13.06 -27.10
CA GLY A 194 -5.77 12.45 -26.90
C GLY A 194 -6.56 13.16 -25.78
N GLY A 195 -7.87 13.31 -25.95
CA GLY A 195 -8.71 14.02 -24.96
C GLY A 195 -9.04 13.23 -23.68
N ASP A 196 -8.79 11.93 -23.64
CA ASP A 196 -9.26 11.01 -22.58
C ASP A 196 -8.15 10.55 -21.61
N GLU A 197 -7.04 11.28 -21.58
CA GLU A 197 -5.90 10.98 -20.71
C GLU A 197 -6.17 11.35 -19.24
N PHE A 198 -6.99 12.39 -19.01
CA PHE A 198 -7.26 12.93 -17.68
C PHE A 198 -8.54 12.33 -17.09
N ARG A 199 -8.43 11.73 -15.90
CA ARG A 199 -9.56 11.11 -15.18
C ARG A 199 -9.61 11.57 -13.74
N ILE A 200 -10.81 11.56 -13.15
CA ILE A 200 -11.01 11.89 -11.73
C ILE A 200 -11.72 10.73 -11.00
N PRO A 201 -11.01 9.61 -10.74
CA PRO A 201 -11.50 8.57 -9.86
C PRO A 201 -11.92 9.15 -8.50
N CYS A 202 -12.99 8.60 -7.93
CA CYS A 202 -13.39 8.92 -6.57
C CYS A 202 -13.91 7.69 -5.83
N ARG A 203 -13.82 7.71 -4.51
CA ARG A 203 -14.40 6.68 -3.65
C ARG A 203 -15.10 7.28 -2.46
N ALA A 204 -16.16 6.61 -2.02
CA ALA A 204 -16.90 6.97 -0.81
C ALA A 204 -17.25 5.70 -0.04
N LEU A 205 -16.98 5.73 1.26
CA LEU A 205 -17.00 4.57 2.15
C LEU A 205 -17.57 4.92 3.50
N VAL A 206 -18.31 3.97 4.05
CA VAL A 206 -18.84 4.03 5.41
C VAL A 206 -18.43 2.75 6.14
N PHE A 207 -17.82 2.91 7.30
CA PHE A 207 -17.40 1.84 8.19
C PHE A 207 -18.35 1.78 9.39
N TYR A 208 -18.73 0.56 9.76
CA TYR A 208 -19.55 0.23 10.91
C TYR A 208 -18.79 -0.75 11.81
N LYS A 209 -18.38 -0.29 12.99
CA LYS A 209 -17.74 -1.12 14.01
C LYS A 209 -18.79 -1.97 14.71
N TRP A 210 -18.91 -3.22 14.30
CA TRP A 210 -19.86 -4.16 14.93
C TRP A 210 -19.40 -4.52 16.35
N ASN A 211 -18.11 -4.78 16.53
CA ASN A 211 -17.47 -4.97 17.84
C ASN A 211 -15.96 -4.62 17.73
N GLU A 212 -15.18 -4.90 18.77
CA GLU A 212 -13.74 -4.56 18.80
C GLU A 212 -12.89 -5.32 17.76
N VAL A 213 -13.37 -6.48 17.31
CA VAL A 213 -12.63 -7.35 16.38
C VAL A 213 -13.23 -7.38 14.98
N LEU A 214 -14.46 -6.90 14.79
CA LEU A 214 -15.21 -6.97 13.53
C LEU A 214 -15.71 -5.58 13.12
N THR A 215 -15.28 -5.14 11.95
CA THR A 215 -15.74 -3.92 11.30
C THR A 215 -16.30 -4.26 9.93
N LEU A 216 -17.51 -3.78 9.64
CA LEU A 216 -18.13 -3.86 8.33
C LEU A 216 -17.88 -2.56 7.57
N ALA A 217 -17.87 -2.61 6.24
CA ALA A 217 -17.90 -1.40 5.44
C ALA A 217 -18.66 -1.62 4.14
N GLY A 218 -19.21 -0.51 3.65
CA GLY A 218 -19.93 -0.43 2.40
C GLY A 218 -19.62 0.90 1.74
N GLY A 219 -19.61 0.91 0.42
CA GLY A 219 -19.28 2.07 -0.37
C GLY A 219 -19.20 1.75 -1.84
N PHE A 220 -18.67 2.70 -2.60
CA PHE A 220 -18.44 2.55 -4.02
C PHE A 220 -17.18 3.31 -4.44
N MET A 221 -16.62 2.89 -5.55
CA MET A 221 -15.55 3.57 -6.26
C MET A 221 -16.02 3.85 -7.68
N TYR A 222 -15.84 5.08 -8.15
CA TYR A 222 -15.95 5.48 -9.54
C TYR A 222 -14.54 5.57 -10.11
N LEU A 223 -14.27 4.84 -11.20
CA LEU A 223 -12.93 4.73 -11.78
C LEU A 223 -12.79 5.53 -13.08
N ASP A 224 -13.91 5.85 -13.73
CA ASP A 224 -13.91 6.51 -15.05
C ASP A 224 -13.13 5.72 -16.12
N ARG A 225 -13.09 4.40 -15.99
CA ARG A 225 -12.46 3.49 -16.95
C ARG A 225 -13.48 2.97 -17.97
N ALA A 226 -12.99 2.68 -19.17
CA ALA A 226 -13.80 2.13 -20.24
C ALA A 226 -14.31 0.70 -19.94
N ASP A 227 -13.47 -0.14 -19.33
CA ASP A 227 -13.84 -1.52 -18.98
C ASP A 227 -14.73 -1.61 -17.73
N ILE A 228 -14.47 -0.77 -16.73
CA ILE A 228 -15.16 -0.77 -15.43
C ILE A 228 -15.37 0.67 -14.94
N THR A 229 -16.58 1.20 -15.13
CA THR A 229 -16.92 2.55 -14.69
C THR A 229 -16.95 2.70 -13.16
N ALA A 230 -17.51 1.72 -12.44
CA ALA A 230 -17.64 1.76 -11.00
C ALA A 230 -17.61 0.36 -10.36
N LEU A 231 -17.13 0.29 -9.12
CA LEU A 231 -17.05 -0.93 -8.34
C LEU A 231 -17.71 -0.74 -6.96
N PRO A 232 -18.52 -1.71 -6.49
CA PRO A 232 -18.95 -1.72 -5.11
C PRO A 232 -17.76 -2.01 -4.20
N LEU A 233 -17.64 -1.26 -3.11
CA LEU A 233 -16.66 -1.54 -2.06
C LEU A 233 -17.42 -2.11 -0.87
N VAL A 234 -17.40 -3.43 -0.72
CA VAL A 234 -18.14 -4.12 0.34
C VAL A 234 -17.23 -5.15 0.96
N GLY A 235 -17.32 -5.28 2.29
CA GLY A 235 -16.60 -6.33 2.98
C GLY A 235 -16.65 -6.21 4.48
N LEU A 236 -15.70 -6.93 5.09
CA LEU A 236 -15.48 -6.91 6.52
C LEU A 236 -14.00 -7.02 6.85
N SER A 237 -13.63 -6.46 7.99
CA SER A 237 -12.33 -6.66 8.63
C SER A 237 -12.55 -7.40 9.93
N TYR A 238 -11.89 -8.55 10.08
CA TYR A 238 -11.87 -9.38 11.26
C TYR A 238 -10.45 -9.47 11.80
N ILE A 239 -10.22 -8.87 12.95
CA ILE A 239 -8.88 -8.76 13.55
C ILE A 239 -8.95 -9.14 15.04
N PRO A 240 -8.99 -10.45 15.35
CA PRO A 240 -9.20 -10.95 16.71
C PRO A 240 -8.00 -10.77 17.63
N SER A 241 -6.80 -10.59 17.07
CA SER A 241 -5.57 -10.38 17.83
C SER A 241 -4.62 -9.48 17.06
N ASP A 242 -3.45 -9.19 17.63
CA ASP A 242 -2.39 -8.45 16.94
C ASP A 242 -1.57 -9.31 15.97
N THR A 243 -1.85 -10.61 15.92
CA THR A 243 -1.06 -11.63 15.22
C THR A 243 -1.79 -12.15 13.97
N PHE A 244 -3.11 -12.02 13.91
CA PHE A 244 -3.91 -12.43 12.76
C PHE A 244 -4.86 -11.32 12.33
N ARG A 245 -4.95 -11.10 11.01
CA ARG A 245 -5.87 -10.15 10.37
C ARG A 245 -6.50 -10.79 9.15
N ALA A 246 -7.82 -10.70 9.03
CA ALA A 246 -8.56 -11.09 7.83
C ALA A 246 -9.38 -9.91 7.34
N GLU A 247 -9.01 -9.36 6.19
CA GLU A 247 -9.57 -8.16 5.59
C GLU A 247 -10.24 -8.58 4.29
N LEU A 248 -11.52 -8.96 4.39
CA LEU A 248 -12.31 -9.53 3.30
C LEU A 248 -13.09 -8.43 2.59
N TRP A 249 -12.37 -7.54 1.95
CA TRP A 249 -12.92 -6.43 1.19
C TRP A 249 -12.83 -6.72 -0.30
N PHE A 250 -13.92 -6.56 -1.03
CA PHE A 250 -13.85 -6.49 -2.48
C PHE A 250 -13.36 -5.09 -2.89
N PRO A 251 -12.38 -4.95 -3.81
CA PRO A 251 -11.85 -5.99 -4.70
C PRO A 251 -10.53 -6.68 -4.26
N ARG A 252 -10.01 -6.37 -3.06
CA ARG A 252 -8.68 -6.85 -2.62
C ARG A 252 -8.73 -7.55 -1.24
N PRO A 253 -9.20 -8.80 -1.14
CA PRO A 253 -9.24 -9.53 0.12
C PRO A 253 -7.83 -9.95 0.57
N LYS A 254 -7.45 -9.69 1.83
CA LYS A 254 -6.12 -10.00 2.39
C LYS A 254 -6.23 -10.77 3.71
N PHE A 255 -5.42 -11.81 3.87
CA PHE A 255 -5.23 -12.55 5.12
C PHE A 255 -3.78 -12.42 5.56
N SER A 256 -3.54 -11.93 6.78
CA SER A 256 -2.20 -11.65 7.27
C SER A 256 -1.94 -12.34 8.62
N TRP A 257 -0.78 -12.97 8.74
CA TRP A 257 -0.29 -13.58 9.97
C TRP A 257 1.09 -13.05 10.33
N ARG A 258 1.23 -12.50 11.54
CA ARG A 258 2.51 -12.05 12.08
C ARG A 258 3.24 -13.22 12.70
N TYR A 259 4.40 -13.59 12.18
CA TYR A 259 5.18 -14.71 12.73
C TYR A 259 6.37 -14.21 13.60
N SER A 260 6.70 -12.92 13.56
CA SER A 260 7.78 -12.37 14.38
C SER A 260 7.54 -10.91 14.75
N LYS A 261 7.87 -10.54 15.99
CA LYS A 261 7.97 -9.17 16.48
C LYS A 261 9.25 -9.06 17.31
N ARG A 262 10.15 -8.14 16.96
CA ARG A 262 11.39 -7.84 17.69
C ARG A 262 11.59 -6.33 17.76
N GLY A 263 11.36 -5.75 18.94
CA GLY A 263 11.25 -4.29 19.06
C GLY A 263 10.17 -3.77 18.11
N ASP A 264 10.53 -2.79 17.29
CA ASP A 264 9.63 -2.16 16.31
C ASP A 264 9.54 -2.91 14.99
N ILE A 265 10.38 -3.93 14.79
CA ILE A 265 10.37 -4.76 13.57
C ILE A 265 9.30 -5.84 13.70
N GLN A 266 8.37 -5.84 12.76
CA GLN A 266 7.33 -6.87 12.64
C GLN A 266 7.45 -7.59 11.30
N ARG A 267 7.30 -8.92 11.31
CA ARG A 267 7.31 -9.72 10.08
C ARG A 267 6.03 -10.49 9.93
N TRP A 268 5.48 -10.41 8.73
CA TRP A 268 4.20 -10.99 8.37
C TRP A 268 4.34 -11.86 7.15
N VAL A 269 3.47 -12.86 7.08
CA VAL A 269 3.15 -13.62 5.88
C VAL A 269 1.69 -13.36 5.56
N TYR A 270 1.34 -13.27 4.28
CA TYR A 270 -0.04 -13.00 3.89
C TYR A 270 -0.41 -13.66 2.57
N LEU A 271 -1.71 -13.80 2.38
CA LEU A 271 -2.36 -14.16 1.12
C LEU A 271 -3.26 -13.02 0.71
N VAL A 272 -3.23 -12.63 -0.55
CA VAL A 272 -4.05 -11.55 -1.08
C VAL A 272 -4.65 -11.94 -2.42
N GLY A 273 -5.95 -11.68 -2.57
CA GLY A 273 -6.61 -11.66 -3.86
C GLY A 273 -6.68 -10.22 -4.33
N GLU A 274 -6.54 -9.97 -5.63
CA GLU A 274 -6.54 -8.63 -6.20
C GLU A 274 -7.24 -8.60 -7.56
N LEU A 275 -7.96 -7.52 -7.82
CA LEU A 275 -8.41 -7.15 -9.15
C LEU A 275 -7.43 -6.10 -9.69
N GLY A 276 -6.51 -6.53 -10.54
CA GLY A 276 -5.56 -5.65 -11.20
C GLY A 276 -6.16 -5.05 -12.46
N GLY A 277 -5.46 -4.06 -12.99
CA GLY A 277 -5.82 -3.43 -14.26
C GLY A 277 -5.85 -1.91 -14.23
N GLY A 278 -6.03 -1.35 -15.42
CA GLY A 278 -6.15 0.08 -15.66
C GLY A 278 -6.68 0.35 -17.06
N SER A 279 -6.83 1.64 -17.37
CA SER A 279 -7.16 2.12 -18.71
C SER A 279 -6.27 3.32 -19.01
N TRP A 280 -5.67 3.34 -20.20
CA TRP A 280 -4.75 4.37 -20.64
C TRP A 280 -5.18 4.86 -22.02
N ALA A 281 -5.12 6.17 -22.22
CA ALA A 281 -5.26 6.74 -23.54
C ALA A 281 -3.94 6.55 -24.30
N ILE A 282 -4.04 6.07 -25.53
CA ILE A 282 -2.89 5.68 -26.35
C ILE A 282 -3.04 6.23 -27.77
N GLU A 283 -1.93 6.37 -28.48
CA GLU A 283 -1.94 6.54 -29.93
C GLU A 283 -1.64 5.22 -30.62
N ARG A 284 -2.44 4.86 -31.63
CA ARG A 284 -2.21 3.68 -32.46
C ARG A 284 -1.24 4.03 -33.60
N ASP A 285 -0.56 3.04 -34.17
CA ASP A 285 0.28 3.16 -35.38
C ASP A 285 -0.30 3.99 -36.56
N ASP A 286 -1.63 4.12 -36.67
CA ASP A 286 -2.32 4.95 -37.67
C ASP A 286 -2.46 6.43 -37.27
N GLY A 287 -1.86 6.83 -36.14
CA GLY A 287 -1.90 8.17 -35.56
C GLY A 287 -3.25 8.55 -34.97
N GLN A 288 -4.16 7.58 -34.77
CA GLN A 288 -5.47 7.83 -34.19
C GLN A 288 -5.47 7.53 -32.68
N PRO A 289 -6.18 8.34 -31.87
CA PRO A 289 -6.34 8.08 -30.45
C PRO A 289 -7.20 6.83 -30.21
N ASP A 290 -6.85 6.08 -29.18
CA ASP A 290 -7.58 4.89 -28.72
C ASP A 290 -7.42 4.76 -27.19
N THR A 291 -8.21 3.89 -26.56
CA THR A 291 -8.10 3.59 -25.13
C THR A 291 -7.78 2.12 -24.97
N LEU A 292 -6.64 1.85 -24.33
CA LEU A 292 -6.20 0.52 -23.95
C LEU A 292 -6.69 0.22 -22.53
N SER A 293 -7.55 -0.78 -22.37
CA SER A 293 -7.99 -1.28 -21.07
C SER A 293 -7.42 -2.66 -20.80
N TYR A 294 -6.80 -2.84 -19.64
CA TYR A 294 -6.27 -4.12 -19.18
C TYR A 294 -6.94 -4.51 -17.86
N ARG A 295 -7.32 -5.77 -17.72
CA ARG A 295 -7.91 -6.31 -16.49
C ARG A 295 -7.38 -7.70 -16.19
N ASP A 296 -7.10 -7.97 -14.92
CA ASP A 296 -6.74 -9.30 -14.46
C ASP A 296 -7.21 -9.59 -13.03
N TYR A 297 -7.18 -10.87 -12.66
CA TYR A 297 -7.35 -11.31 -11.29
C TYR A 297 -6.05 -11.94 -10.80
N ARG A 298 -5.63 -11.61 -9.58
CA ARG A 298 -4.39 -12.10 -8.99
C ARG A 298 -4.66 -12.81 -7.68
N ALA A 299 -3.93 -13.90 -7.46
CA ALA A 299 -3.85 -14.58 -6.18
C ALA A 299 -2.37 -14.66 -5.78
N LEU A 300 -1.99 -13.88 -4.77
CA LEU A 300 -0.61 -13.67 -4.36
C LEU A 300 -0.38 -14.17 -2.93
N ALA A 301 0.82 -14.68 -2.69
CA ALA A 301 1.36 -14.94 -1.38
C ALA A 301 2.58 -14.04 -1.17
N GLY A 302 2.68 -13.42 0.00
CA GLY A 302 3.75 -12.49 0.28
C GLY A 302 4.30 -12.57 1.69
N VAL A 303 5.50 -12.01 1.83
CA VAL A 303 6.14 -11.75 3.12
C VAL A 303 6.48 -10.27 3.19
N GLU A 304 6.22 -9.66 4.33
CA GLU A 304 6.54 -8.24 4.57
C GLU A 304 7.27 -8.07 5.90
N GLN A 305 8.16 -7.09 5.93
CA GLN A 305 8.73 -6.54 7.14
C GLN A 305 8.28 -5.10 7.30
N LYS A 306 7.63 -4.81 8.43
CA LYS A 306 7.22 -3.47 8.85
C LYS A 306 8.21 -2.95 9.87
N CYS A 307 8.73 -1.75 9.62
CA CYS A 307 9.66 -1.04 10.50
C CYS A 307 9.24 0.44 10.53
N PRO A 308 8.54 0.91 11.58
CA PRO A 308 8.06 2.29 11.67
C PRO A 308 9.16 3.34 11.53
N ASP A 309 10.31 3.13 12.18
CA ASP A 309 11.43 4.08 12.21
C ASP A 309 12.55 3.71 11.22
N GLY A 310 12.25 2.93 10.19
CA GLY A 310 13.25 2.46 9.25
C GLY A 310 12.66 1.91 7.96
N ILE A 311 13.47 1.09 7.27
CA ILE A 311 13.09 0.58 5.95
C ILE A 311 12.21 -0.67 6.13
N GLY A 312 10.98 -0.57 5.64
CA GLY A 312 10.09 -1.70 5.40
C GLY A 312 10.34 -2.29 4.01
N TRP A 313 9.98 -3.56 3.84
CA TRP A 313 10.02 -4.22 2.53
C TRP A 313 8.98 -5.30 2.43
N PHE A 314 8.59 -5.63 1.21
CA PHE A 314 7.76 -6.81 0.94
C PHE A 314 8.23 -7.54 -0.32
N MET A 315 7.84 -8.80 -0.41
CA MET A 315 8.01 -9.65 -1.58
C MET A 315 6.74 -10.46 -1.75
N GLU A 316 6.18 -10.42 -2.95
CA GLU A 316 4.97 -11.13 -3.33
C GLU A 316 5.23 -11.98 -4.57
N GLY A 317 4.58 -13.14 -4.63
CA GLY A 317 4.58 -13.97 -5.82
C GLY A 317 3.26 -14.72 -5.92
N GLY A 318 2.81 -14.96 -7.14
CA GLY A 318 1.54 -15.63 -7.34
C GLY A 318 1.13 -15.85 -8.78
N LEU A 319 -0.16 -16.07 -8.96
CA LEU A 319 -0.78 -16.39 -10.24
C LEU A 319 -1.69 -15.25 -10.67
N VAL A 320 -1.65 -14.96 -11.97
CA VAL A 320 -2.50 -14.00 -12.66
C VAL A 320 -3.38 -14.76 -13.65
N PHE A 321 -4.68 -14.52 -13.62
CA PHE A 321 -5.66 -15.24 -14.44
C PHE A 321 -6.80 -14.33 -14.87
N GLY A 322 -7.61 -14.79 -15.84
CA GLY A 322 -8.69 -13.98 -16.41
C GLY A 322 -8.19 -12.67 -17.02
N ARG A 323 -6.96 -12.71 -17.56
CA ARG A 323 -6.27 -11.57 -18.15
C ARG A 323 -6.93 -11.19 -19.47
N ARG A 324 -7.25 -9.92 -19.64
CA ARG A 324 -7.97 -9.41 -20.81
C ARG A 324 -7.46 -8.02 -21.19
N VAL A 325 -7.32 -7.80 -22.50
CA VAL A 325 -6.93 -6.52 -23.10
C VAL A 325 -8.02 -6.10 -24.08
N GLU A 326 -8.50 -4.87 -23.95
CA GLU A 326 -9.54 -4.29 -24.81
C GLU A 326 -9.06 -2.96 -25.41
N PHE A 327 -9.42 -2.72 -26.67
CA PHE A 327 -9.22 -1.45 -27.37
C PHE A 327 -10.58 -0.87 -27.77
N ASP A 328 -10.88 0.35 -27.32
CA ASP A 328 -12.21 0.95 -27.47
C ASP A 328 -12.59 1.29 -28.91
N ARG A 329 -11.65 1.80 -29.72
CA ARG A 329 -11.96 2.37 -31.04
C ARG A 329 -12.47 1.34 -32.04
N LEU A 330 -11.89 0.15 -32.05
CA LEU A 330 -12.24 -0.94 -32.97
C LEU A 330 -12.99 -2.09 -32.27
N GLY A 331 -13.10 -2.06 -30.94
CA GLY A 331 -13.71 -3.13 -30.16
C GLY A 331 -12.88 -4.42 -30.17
N ASP A 332 -11.56 -4.31 -30.34
CA ASP A 332 -10.66 -5.45 -30.31
C ASP A 332 -10.54 -5.96 -28.87
N ASP A 333 -10.69 -7.28 -28.67
CA ASP A 333 -10.68 -7.93 -27.36
C ASP A 333 -9.79 -9.17 -27.42
N TYR A 334 -8.78 -9.20 -26.54
CA TYR A 334 -7.80 -10.27 -26.45
C TYR A 334 -7.86 -10.90 -25.06
N SER A 335 -8.23 -12.18 -25.03
CA SER A 335 -8.13 -13.00 -23.82
C SER A 335 -6.74 -13.63 -23.74
N LEU A 336 -6.06 -13.44 -22.62
CA LEU A 336 -4.70 -13.89 -22.41
C LEU A 336 -4.66 -15.11 -21.51
N GLN A 337 -3.63 -15.95 -21.71
CA GLN A 337 -3.41 -17.11 -20.85
C GLN A 337 -3.02 -16.68 -19.43
N ASN A 338 -3.26 -17.59 -18.48
CA ASN A 338 -2.81 -17.43 -17.10
C ASN A 338 -1.28 -17.30 -17.07
N SER A 339 -0.78 -16.48 -16.14
CA SER A 339 0.64 -16.27 -15.96
C SER A 339 1.03 -16.26 -14.49
N ALA A 340 2.32 -16.18 -14.23
CA ALA A 340 2.88 -15.97 -12.91
C ALA A 340 3.36 -14.52 -12.76
N THR A 341 3.32 -14.00 -11.54
CA THR A 341 3.84 -12.68 -11.21
C THR A 341 4.73 -12.73 -9.98
N ILE A 342 5.68 -11.80 -9.93
CA ILE A 342 6.51 -11.49 -8.77
C ILE A 342 6.55 -9.98 -8.58
N GLN A 343 6.49 -9.54 -7.33
CA GLN A 343 6.56 -8.13 -6.98
C GLN A 343 7.44 -7.93 -5.75
N LEU A 344 8.11 -6.79 -5.70
CA LEU A 344 9.01 -6.39 -4.62
C LEU A 344 8.77 -4.93 -4.31
N GLY A 345 8.82 -4.56 -3.03
CA GLY A 345 8.74 -3.16 -2.65
C GLY A 345 9.57 -2.81 -1.44
N LEU A 346 9.94 -1.53 -1.38
CA LEU A 346 10.68 -0.88 -0.31
C LEU A 346 9.90 0.32 0.19
N ARG A 347 9.87 0.50 1.51
CA ARG A 347 9.16 1.58 2.18
C ARG A 347 10.09 2.30 3.15
N PHE A 348 10.07 3.63 3.18
CA PHE A 348 10.95 4.45 4.03
C PHE A 348 10.37 5.83 4.37
#